data_AF-B3DVL6-F1
#
_entry.id   AF-B3DVL6-F1
#
_cell.length_a   1.000
_cell.length_b   1.000
_cell.length_c   1.000
_cell.angle_alpha   90.00
_cell.angle_beta   90.00
_cell.angle_gamma   90.00
#
_symmetry.space_group_name_H-M   'P 1'
#
loop_
_entity.id
_entity.type
_entity.pdbx_description
1 polymer ?
#
loop_
_entity_poly.entity_id
_entity_poly.type
_entity_poly.pdbx_seq_one_letter_code
_entity_poly.pdbx_strand_id
1 'polypeptide(L)'
;MHILFDTLKLSKKLEEAGMPAKQAEILSSVLAESLLKESINSNMDLESQFKLKLEARLEKLEAKIEELGKTLNQYFALVMGGIVLLGIILKIHL
;
A
#
# COMPACT_ATOMS: atom_id res chain seq x y z
N MET A 1 7.83 13.51 9.12
CA MET A 1 8.41 14.61 9.94
C MET A 1 9.51 13.99 10.78
N HIS A 2 10.79 14.13 10.40
CA HIS A 2 11.90 13.59 11.20
C HIS A 2 12.07 14.48 12.44
N ILE A 3 11.64 14.01 13.59
CA ILE A 3 11.93 14.66 14.87
C ILE A 3 13.39 14.28 15.19
N LEU A 4 14.33 15.19 14.93
CA LEU A 4 15.70 15.05 15.39
C LEU A 4 15.69 15.21 16.91
N PHE A 5 15.59 14.10 17.63
CA PHE A 5 15.61 14.09 19.08
C PHE A 5 17.01 14.42 19.58
N ASP A 6 17.17 15.64 20.11
CA ASP A 6 18.45 16.16 20.57
C ASP A 6 18.76 15.65 21.99
N THR A 7 19.52 14.54 22.04
CA THR A 7 19.94 13.87 23.27
C THR A 7 20.82 14.75 24.16
N LEU A 8 21.58 15.67 23.56
CA LEU A 8 22.43 16.62 24.27
C LEU A 8 21.60 17.68 24.98
N LYS A 9 20.56 18.20 24.32
CA LYS A 9 19.63 19.15 24.93
C LYS A 9 18.83 18.54 26.07
N LEU A 10 18.43 17.27 25.94
CA LEU A 10 17.74 16.56 27.02
C LEU A 10 18.67 16.27 28.19
N SER A 11 19.88 15.76 27.93
CA SER A 11 20.87 15.48 28.99
C SER A 11 21.19 16.76 29.79
N LYS A 12 21.45 17.88 29.12
CA LYS A 12 21.71 19.17 29.77
C LYS A 12 20.55 19.64 30.66
N LYS A 13 19.30 19.50 30.19
CA LYS A 13 18.13 19.88 31.00
C LYS A 13 17.92 18.97 32.21
N LEU A 14 18.24 17.69 32.08
CA LEU A 14 18.18 16.75 33.20
C LEU A 14 19.27 17.07 34.24
N GLU A 15 20.47 17.43 33.77
CA GLU A 15 21.55 17.89 34.62
C GLU A 15 21.21 19.20 35.35
N GLU A 16 20.63 20.18 34.64
CA GLU A 16 20.10 21.42 35.22
C GLU A 16 18.97 21.17 36.24
N ALA A 17 18.21 20.09 36.08
CA ALA A 17 17.18 19.66 37.02
C ALA A 17 17.76 18.91 38.25
N GLY A 18 19.09 18.81 38.38
CA GLY A 18 19.77 18.18 39.50
C GLY A 18 20.08 16.70 39.31
N MET A 19 19.90 16.16 38.10
CA MET A 19 20.29 14.79 37.78
C MET A 19 21.81 14.70 37.58
N PRO A 20 22.50 13.69 38.13
CA PRO A 20 23.92 13.49 37.84
C PRO A 20 24.15 13.34 36.33
N ALA A 21 25.15 14.03 35.79
CA ALA A 21 25.43 14.08 34.34
C ALA A 21 25.45 12.69 33.66
N LYS A 22 26.06 11.69 34.32
CA LYS A 22 26.09 10.31 33.83
C LYS A 22 24.70 9.68 33.72
N GLN A 23 23.79 9.96 34.65
CA GLN A 23 22.42 9.44 34.61
C GLN A 23 21.60 10.16 33.54
N ALA A 24 21.78 11.48 33.41
CA ALA A 24 21.13 12.29 32.39
C ALA A 24 21.49 11.85 30.96
N GLU A 25 22.76 11.51 30.73
CA GLU A 25 23.26 11.02 29.45
C GLU A 25 22.73 9.62 29.11
N ILE A 26 22.69 8.71 30.09
CA ILE A 26 22.12 7.37 29.90
C ILE A 26 20.62 7.44 29.62
N LEU A 27 19.88 8.29 30.34
CA LEU A 27 18.45 8.47 30.12
C LEU A 27 18.15 9.04 28.74
N SER A 28 18.92 10.05 28.30
CA SER A 28 18.71 10.65 26.98
C SER A 28 19.06 9.70 25.84
N SER A 29 20.08 8.85 26.00
CA SER A 29 20.44 7.85 24.98
C SER A 29 19.38 6.75 24.86
N VAL A 30 18.89 6.20 25.98
CA VAL A 30 17.86 5.16 25.98
C VAL A 30 16.55 5.67 25.37
N LEU A 31 16.17 6.92 25.66
CA LEU A 31 14.98 7.54 25.05
C LEU A 31 15.13 7.72 23.54
N ALA A 32 16.31 8.11 23.06
CA ALA A 32 16.57 8.24 21.64
C ALA A 32 16.50 6.89 20.91
N GLU A 33 17.09 5.84 21.49
CA GLU A 33 17.01 4.48 20.93
C GLU A 33 15.57 3.97 20.86
N SER A 34 14.77 4.20 21.90
CA SER A 34 13.36 3.80 21.92
C SER A 34 12.54 4.54 20.85
N LEU A 35 12.73 5.85 20.71
CA LEU A 35 12.01 6.67 19.73
C LEU A 35 12.42 6.33 18.29
N LEU A 36 13.71 6.03 18.06
CA LEU A 36 14.18 5.57 16.76
C LEU A 36 13.54 4.22 16.41
N LYS A 37 13.52 3.26 17.35
CA LYS A 37 12.91 1.95 17.15
C LYS A 37 11.41 2.02 16.88
N GLU A 38 10.68 2.89 17.58
CA GLU A 38 9.25 3.12 17.36
C GLU A 38 8.97 3.79 15.99
N SER A 39 9.83 4.73 15.58
CA SER A 39 9.71 5.37 14.26
C SER A 39 9.97 4.40 13.11
N ILE A 40 10.88 3.44 13.27
CA ILE A 40 11.16 2.41 12.27
C ILE A 40 9.97 1.44 12.17
N ASN A 41 9.43 0.99 13.31
CA ASN A 41 8.30 0.06 13.33
C ASN A 41 7.01 0.67 12.75
N SER A 42 6.72 1.93 13.06
CA SER A 42 5.54 2.64 12.53
C SER A 42 5.63 2.88 11.01
N ASN A 43 6.81 3.17 10.48
CA ASN A 43 7.00 3.27 9.03
C ASN A 43 6.86 1.91 8.33
N MET A 44 7.35 0.83 8.95
CA MET A 44 7.20 -0.52 8.41
C MET A 44 5.72 -0.95 8.36
N ASP A 45 4.92 -0.58 9.36
CA ASP A 45 3.47 -0.85 9.39
C ASP A 45 2.70 -0.04 8.33
N LEU A 46 3.09 1.21 8.09
CA LEU A 46 2.49 2.02 7.02
C LEU A 46 2.80 1.43 5.64
N GLU A 47 4.04 1.01 5.39
CA GLU A 47 4.44 0.46 4.10
C GLU A 47 3.73 -0.88 3.80
N SER A 48 3.58 -1.74 4.81
CA SER A 48 2.87 -3.02 4.68
C SER A 48 1.38 -2.82 4.40
N GLN A 49 0.72 -1.88 5.08
CA GLN A 49 -0.69 -1.53 4.83
C GLN A 49 -0.89 -0.94 3.42
N PHE A 50 0.05 -0.12 2.95
CA PHE A 50 0.01 0.42 1.59
C PHE A 50 0.16 -0.69 0.53
N LYS A 51 1.09 -1.64 0.73
CA LYS A 51 1.29 -2.78 -0.17
C LYS A 51 0.05 -3.67 -0.25
N LEU A 52 -0.51 -4.05 0.90
CA LEU A 52 -1.75 -4.84 0.97
C LEU A 52 -2.93 -4.16 0.25
N LYS A 53 -3.09 -2.85 0.44
CA LYS A 53 -4.17 -2.09 -0.21
C LYS A 53 -3.96 -1.94 -1.72
N LEU A 54 -2.71 -1.86 -2.18
CA LEU A 54 -2.38 -1.83 -3.60
C LEU A 54 -2.60 -3.20 -4.24
N GLU A 55 -2.14 -4.28 -3.63
CA GLU A 55 -2.38 -5.66 -4.10
C GLU A 55 -3.88 -5.96 -4.20
N ALA A 56 -4.67 -5.65 -3.16
CA ALA A 56 -6.11 -5.84 -3.20
C ALA A 56 -6.80 -4.99 -4.29
N ARG A 57 -6.26 -3.81 -4.62
CA ARG A 57 -6.76 -2.99 -5.72
C ARG A 57 -6.37 -3.56 -7.09
N LEU A 58 -5.17 -4.10 -7.22
CA LEU A 58 -4.69 -4.75 -8.44
C LEU A 58 -5.49 -6.00 -8.75
N GLU A 59 -5.71 -6.88 -7.76
CA GLU A 59 -6.57 -8.07 -7.92
C GLU A 59 -7.99 -7.69 -8.36
N LYS A 60 -8.55 -6.61 -7.76
CA LYS A 60 -9.88 -6.13 -8.14
C LYS A 60 -9.92 -5.55 -9.56
N LEU A 61 -8.84 -4.92 -10.00
CA LEU A 61 -8.68 -4.42 -11.36
C LEU A 61 -8.57 -5.58 -12.35
N GLU A 62 -7.77 -6.59 -12.02
CA GLU A 62 -7.58 -7.78 -12.83
C GLU A 62 -8.88 -8.57 -13.00
N ALA A 63 -9.62 -8.79 -11.90
CA ALA A 63 -10.94 -9.41 -11.95
C ALA A 63 -11.93 -8.64 -12.83
N LYS A 64 -11.93 -7.30 -12.76
CA LYS A 64 -12.77 -6.46 -13.63
C LYS A 64 -12.39 -6.55 -15.09
N ILE A 65 -11.09 -6.64 -15.40
CA ILE A 65 -10.60 -6.81 -16.76
C ILE A 65 -11.05 -8.17 -17.31
N GLU A 66 -10.93 -9.23 -16.51
CA GLU A 66 -11.35 -10.57 -16.91
C GLU A 66 -12.87 -10.66 -17.13
N GLU A 67 -13.66 -10.02 -16.27
CA GLU A 67 -15.11 -9.91 -16.41
C GLU A 67 -15.50 -9.13 -17.68
N LEU A 68 -14.82 -8.00 -17.96
CA LEU A 68 -15.00 -7.25 -19.20
C LEU A 68 -14.65 -8.10 -20.42
N GLY A 69 -13.54 -8.84 -20.38
CA GLY A 69 -13.11 -9.72 -21.47
C GLY A 69 -14.12 -10.83 -21.76
N LYS A 70 -14.68 -11.47 -20.71
CA LYS A 70 -15.74 -12.49 -20.85
C LYS A 70 -17.00 -11.91 -21.46
N THR A 71 -17.42 -10.74 -20.98
CA THR A 71 -18.61 -10.04 -21.49
C THR A 71 -18.43 -9.66 -22.95
N LEU A 72 -17.27 -9.10 -23.31
CA LEU A 72 -16.97 -8.72 -24.68
C LEU A 72 -16.98 -9.95 -25.61
N ASN A 73 -16.36 -11.05 -25.19
CA ASN A 73 -16.32 -12.28 -25.97
C ASN A 73 -17.72 -12.89 -26.17
N GLN A 74 -18.58 -12.84 -25.15
CA GLN A 74 -19.98 -13.27 -25.29
C GLN A 74 -20.76 -12.41 -26.29
N TYR A 75 -20.61 -11.08 -26.25
CA TYR A 75 -21.24 -10.20 -27.23
C TYR A 75 -20.71 -10.45 -28.65
N PHE A 76 -19.40 -10.63 -28.82
CA PHE A 76 -18.82 -10.98 -30.12
C PHE A 76 -19.34 -12.33 -30.64
N ALA A 77 -19.41 -13.35 -29.80
CA ALA A 77 -19.94 -14.66 -30.17
C ALA A 77 -21.41 -14.57 -30.60
N LEU A 78 -22.23 -13.80 -29.89
CA LEU A 78 -23.63 -13.57 -30.22
C LEU A 78 -23.79 -12.88 -31.58
N VAL A 79 -23.06 -11.77 -31.79
CA VAL A 79 -23.13 -10.97 -33.02
C VAL A 79 -22.62 -11.76 -34.22
N MET A 80 -21.47 -12.43 -34.08
CA MET A 80 -20.89 -13.24 -35.17
C MET A 80 -21.78 -14.45 -35.50
N GLY A 81 -22.34 -15.11 -34.49
CA GLY A 81 -23.30 -16.21 -34.71
C GLY A 81 -24.54 -15.75 -35.48
N GLY A 82 -25.09 -14.58 -35.15
CA GLY A 82 -26.23 -13.99 -35.85
C GLY A 82 -25.92 -13.65 -37.31
N ILE A 83 -24.76 -13.04 -37.59
CA ILE A 83 -24.33 -12.68 -38.95
C ILE A 83 -24.16 -13.95 -39.81
N VAL A 84 -23.54 -15.00 -39.26
CA VAL A 84 -23.34 -16.26 -39.98
C VAL A 84 -24.68 -16.93 -40.31
N LEU A 85 -25.61 -16.98 -39.36
CA LEU A 85 -26.95 -17.53 -39.58
C LEU A 85 -27.72 -16.76 -40.66
N LEU A 86 -27.69 -15.42 -40.60
CA LEU A 86 -28.31 -14.58 -41.63
C LEU A 86 -27.71 -14.81 -43.01
N GLY A 87 -26.38 -14.95 -43.11
CA GLY A 87 -25.70 -15.27 -44.37
C GLY A 87 -26.10 -16.62 -44.95
N ILE A 88 -26.29 -17.63 -44.10
CA ILE A 88 -26.78 -18.97 -44.53
C ILE A 88 -28.22 -18.86 -45.06
N ILE A 89 -29.10 -18.15 -44.35
CA ILE A 89 -30.50 -17.96 -44.77
C ILE A 89 -30.56 -17.22 -46.12
N LEU A 90 -29.78 -16.15 -46.29
CA LEU A 90 -29.69 -15.39 -47.53
C LEU A 90 -29.19 -16.25 -48.70
N LYS A 91 -28.21 -17.13 -48.48
CA LYS A 91 -27.70 -18.06 -49.49
C LYS A 91 -28.70 -19.15 -49.88
N ILE A 92 -29.59 -19.55 -48.97
CA ILE A 92 -30.65 -20.54 -49.27
C ILE A 92 -31.80 -19.90 -50.06
N HIS A 93 -32.02 -18.59 -49.91
CA HIS A 93 -33.08 -17.84 -50.60
C HIS A 93 -32.66 -17.21 -51.94
N LEU A 94 -31.36 -17.28 -52.29
CA LEU A 94 -30.79 -16.80 -53.55
C LEU A 94 -30.47 -17.98 -54.49
#